data_AF-A0A2K3K6Z0-F1
#
_entry.id   AF-A0A2K3K6Z0-F1
#
_cell.length_a   1.000
_cell.length_b   1.000
_cell.length_c   1.000
_cell.angle_alpha   90.00
_cell.angle_beta   90.00
_cell.angle_gamma   90.00
#
_symmetry.space_group_name_H-M   'P 1'
#
loop_
_entity.id
_entity.type
_entity.pdbx_description
1 polymer ?
#
loop_
_entity_poly.entity_id
_entity_poly.type
_entity_poly.pdbx_seq_one_letter_code
_entity_poly.pdbx_strand_id
1 'polypeptide(L)' 'MHKHKADHAIAAPGPGLAPFDFYPSKESLDAAIGDVLSKPWLPLPLGLKAPALDSVMGELHKQGVSDIPP' A
#
# COMPACT_ATOMS: atom_id res chain seq x y z
N MET A 1 40.25 -2.82 36.09
CA MET A 1 40.14 -2.64 34.62
C MET A 1 40.15 -4.01 33.96
N HIS A 2 38.99 -4.62 33.75
CA HIS A 2 38.92 -5.90 33.03
C HIS A 2 37.88 -5.79 31.91
N LYS A 3 38.28 -6.33 30.77
CA LYS A 3 37.85 -6.01 29.41
C LYS A 3 36.47 -6.62 29.10
N HIS A 4 35.67 -5.88 28.34
CA HIS A 4 34.42 -6.35 27.75
C HIS A 4 34.67 -7.42 26.68
N LYS A 5 33.94 -8.54 26.74
CA LYS A 5 33.73 -9.46 25.62
C LYS A 5 32.22 -9.52 25.37
N ALA A 6 31.76 -8.72 24.43
CA ALA A 6 30.39 -8.76 23.92
C ALA A 6 30.43 -9.56 22.61
N ASP A 7 30.20 -10.86 22.69
CA ASP A 7 29.88 -11.67 21.52
C ASP A 7 28.36 -11.70 21.39
N HIS A 8 27.77 -10.63 20.87
CA HIS A 8 26.41 -10.69 20.32
C HIS A 8 26.56 -10.76 18.81
N ALA A 9 26.51 -11.99 18.29
CA ALA A 9 26.46 -12.24 16.86
C ALA A 9 25.29 -11.46 16.27
N ILE A 10 25.59 -10.39 15.54
CA ILE A 10 24.61 -9.74 14.69
C ILE A 10 24.36 -10.73 13.55
N ALA A 11 23.27 -11.48 13.67
CA ALA A 11 22.76 -12.23 12.54
C ALA A 11 22.49 -11.19 11.45
N ALA A 12 23.31 -11.22 10.39
CA ALA A 12 23.12 -10.39 9.23
C ALA A 12 21.66 -10.56 8.75
N PRO A 13 20.97 -9.48 8.34
CA PRO A 13 19.74 -9.67 7.59
C PRO A 13 20.09 -10.55 6.39
N GLY A 14 19.49 -11.73 6.30
CA GLY A 14 19.56 -12.56 5.09
C GLY A 14 19.13 -11.72 3.88
N PRO A 15 19.51 -12.09 2.65
CA PRO A 15 19.30 -11.26 1.46
C PRO A 15 17.86 -10.81 1.41
N GLY A 16 17.65 -9.56 1.82
CA GLY A 16 16.33 -8.97 1.87
C GLY A 16 15.86 -8.92 0.44
N LEU A 17 14.73 -9.58 0.17
CA LEU A 17 14.02 -9.44 -1.09
C LEU A 17 13.97 -7.94 -1.39
N ALA A 18 14.60 -7.54 -2.49
CA ALA A 18 14.56 -6.15 -2.91
C ALA A 18 13.09 -5.80 -3.13
N PRO A 19 12.65 -4.54 -2.90
CA PRO A 19 11.28 -4.13 -3.19
C PRO A 19 10.81 -4.48 -4.62
N PHE A 20 11.76 -4.69 -5.53
CA PHE A 20 11.55 -5.12 -6.91
C PHE A 20 11.25 -6.61 -7.09
N ASP A 21 11.59 -7.47 -6.13
CA ASP A 21 11.26 -8.91 -6.17
C ASP A 21 9.75 -9.15 -5.95
N PHE A 22 9.00 -8.12 -5.56
CA PHE A 22 7.54 -8.10 -5.46
C PHE A 22 6.85 -7.43 -6.66
N TYR A 23 7.59 -7.08 -7.72
CA TYR A 23 6.96 -6.49 -8.91
C TYR A 23 6.10 -7.54 -9.63
N PRO A 24 4.78 -7.34 -9.77
CA PRO A 24 3.91 -8.29 -10.46
C PRO A 24 4.34 -8.45 -11.91
N SER A 25 4.00 -9.58 -12.53
CA SER A 25 4.17 -9.73 -13.98
C SER A 25 3.35 -8.66 -14.72
N LYS A 26 3.82 -8.22 -15.89
CA LYS A 26 3.11 -7.23 -16.73
C LYS A 26 1.66 -7.65 -17.00
N GLU A 27 1.43 -8.93 -17.26
CA GLU A 27 0.10 -9.49 -17.49
C GLU A 27 -0.80 -9.39 -16.25
N SER A 28 -0.24 -9.61 -15.05
CA SER A 28 -0.98 -9.43 -13.79
C SER A 28 -1.35 -7.97 -13.56
N LEU A 29 -0.47 -7.04 -13.94
CA LEU A 29 -0.71 -5.60 -13.82
C LEU A 29 -1.79 -5.16 -14.81
N ASP A 30 -1.69 -5.56 -16.08
CA ASP A 30 -2.67 -5.25 -17.13
C ASP A 30 -4.07 -5.79 -16.79
N ALA A 31 -4.15 -7.02 -16.26
CA ALA A 31 -5.41 -7.60 -15.81
C ALA A 31 -6.04 -6.82 -14.65
N ALA A 32 -5.23 -6.45 -13.65
CA ALA A 32 -5.70 -5.65 -12.52
C ALA A 32 -6.20 -4.26 -12.96
N ILE A 33 -5.53 -3.61 -13.93
CA ILE A 33 -6.00 -2.36 -14.54
C ILE A 33 -7.33 -2.58 -15.26
N GLY A 34 -7.42 -3.62 -16.09
CA GLY A 34 -8.64 -3.95 -16.84
C GLY A 34 -9.84 -4.18 -15.94
N ASP A 35 -9.66 -4.89 -14.83
CA ASP A 35 -10.71 -5.13 -13.84
C ASP A 35 -11.18 -3.83 -13.19
N VAL A 36 -10.25 -2.96 -12.75
CA VAL A 36 -10.57 -1.65 -12.17
C VAL A 36 -11.36 -0.78 -13.14
N LEU A 37 -10.96 -0.74 -14.42
CA LEU A 37 -11.66 0.05 -15.44
C LEU A 37 -13.04 -0.53 -15.77
N SER A 38 -13.22 -1.84 -15.73
CA SER A 38 -14.50 -2.49 -16.04
C SER A 38 -15.56 -2.32 -14.94
N LYS A 39 -15.13 -2.21 -13.68
CA LYS A 39 -16.01 -2.24 -12.50
C LYS A 39 -15.51 -1.25 -11.43
N PRO A 40 -15.60 0.07 -11.67
CA PRO A 40 -15.00 1.07 -10.76
C PRO A 40 -15.67 1.14 -9.38
N TRP A 41 -16.87 0.56 -9.23
CA TRP A 41 -17.64 0.48 -7.98
C TRP A 41 -17.34 -0.75 -7.12
N LEU A 42 -16.51 -1.70 -7.59
CA LEU A 42 -16.05 -2.83 -6.78
C LEU A 42 -14.83 -2.44 -5.95
N PRO A 43 -14.59 -3.09 -4.79
CA PRO A 43 -13.39 -2.85 -3.99
C PRO A 43 -12.13 -3.13 -4.82
N LEU A 44 -11.11 -2.29 -4.66
CA LEU A 44 -9.87 -2.38 -5.43
C LEU A 44 -9.26 -3.79 -5.31
N PRO A 45 -8.81 -4.41 -6.42
CA PRO A 45 -8.29 -5.78 -6.44
C PRO A 45 -7.00 -5.96 -5.62
N LEU A 46 -6.39 -4.85 -5.17
CA LEU A 46 -5.18 -4.82 -4.34
C LEU A 46 -5.46 -5.06 -2.85
N GLY A 47 -6.71 -5.37 -2.46
CA GLY A 47 -7.06 -5.62 -1.06
C GLY A 47 -6.97 -4.38 -0.17
N LEU A 48 -6.99 -3.19 -0.78
CA LEU A 48 -6.99 -1.93 -0.05
C LEU A 48 -8.33 -1.74 0.68
N LYS A 49 -8.24 -1.36 1.95
CA LYS A 49 -9.40 -0.97 2.75
C LYS A 49 -10.06 0.26 2.10
N ALA A 50 -11.39 0.27 2.02
CA ALA A 50 -12.12 1.47 1.64
C ALA A 50 -11.73 2.64 2.57
N PRO A 51 -11.55 3.87 2.04
CA PRO A 51 -11.24 5.02 2.88
C PRO A 51 -12.40 5.30 3.85
N ALA A 52 -12.08 5.83 5.03
CA ALA A 52 -13.09 6.20 6.01
C ALA A 52 -13.94 7.36 5.47
N LEU A 53 -15.26 7.30 5.69
CA LEU A 53 -16.20 8.29 5.13
C LEU A 53 -15.89 9.71 5.63
N ASP A 54 -15.58 9.87 6.91
CA ASP A 54 -15.19 11.15 7.51
C ASP A 54 -13.93 11.73 6.86
N SER A 55 -12.93 10.87 6.58
CA SER A 55 -11.71 11.27 5.89
C SER A 55 -11.98 11.71 4.45
N VAL A 56 -12.87 11.02 3.74
CA VAL A 56 -13.30 11.40 2.39
C VAL A 56 -14.01 12.75 2.41
N MET A 57 -14.97 12.93 3.33
CA MET A 57 -15.73 14.18 3.45
C MET A 57 -14.84 15.37 3.81
N GLY A 58 -13.89 15.16 4.73
CA GLY A 58 -12.91 16.19 5.11
C GLY A 58 -12.01 16.61 3.94
N GLU A 59 -11.56 15.66 3.12
CA GLU A 59 -10.73 15.93 1.96
C GLU A 59 -11.50 16.60 0.81
N LEU A 60 -12.75 16.19 0.55
CA LEU A 60 -13.62 16.84 -0.43
C LEU A 60 -13.90 18.30 -0.08
N HIS A 61 -14.21 18.56 1.20
CA HIS A 61 -14.42 19.93 1.67
C HIS A 61 -13.16 20.80 1.53
N LYS A 62 -11.97 20.26 1.83
CA LYS A 62 -10.69 20.94 1.60
C LYS A 62 -10.44 21.28 0.13
N GLN A 63 -10.95 20.47 -0.80
CA GLN A 63 -10.86 20.70 -2.24
C GLN A 63 -11.96 21.63 -2.77
N GLY A 64 -12.81 22.19 -1.91
CA GLY A 64 -13.92 23.06 -2.29
C GLY A 64 -15.13 22.31 -2.85
N VAL A 65 -15.15 20.98 -2.75
CA VAL A 65 -16.29 20.15 -3.15
C VAL A 65 -17.26 20.09 -1.97
N SER A 66 -18.20 21.03 -1.93
CA SER A 66 -19.20 21.15 -0.85
C SER A 66 -20.60 20.66 -1.24
N ASP A 67 -20.89 20.57 -2.53
CA ASP A 67 -22.22 20.21 -3.05
C ASP A 67 -22.28 18.72 -3.39
N ILE A 68 -22.32 17.89 -2.36
CA ILE A 68 -22.43 16.43 -2.50
C ILE A 68 -23.92 16.08 -2.38
N PRO A 69 -24.59 15.65 -3.46
CA PRO A 69 -26.01 15.28 -3.40
C PRO A 69 -26.23 14.02 -2.55
N PRO A 70 -27.39 13.90 -1.88
CA PRO A 70 -27.74 12.77 -1.01
C PRO A 70 -27.95 11.44 -1.74
#